data_AF-A0A0A8EHG4-F1
#
_entry.id   AF-A0A0A8EHG4-F1
#
_cell.length_a   1.000
_cell.length_b   1.000
_cell.length_c   1.000
_cell.angle_alpha   90.00
_cell.angle_beta   90.00
_cell.angle_gamma   90.00
#
_symmetry.space_group_name_H-M   'P 1'
#
loop_
_entity.id
_entity.type
_entity.pdbx_description
1 polymer ?
#
loop_
_entity_poly.entity_id
_entity_poly.type
_entity_poly.pdbx_seq_one_letter_code
_entity_poly.pdbx_strand_id
1 'polypeptide(L)'
;MTRTRTQRDGDRDRDELTATQAALAAEHAAVYGYGVVGGRIGAGRRTEAQGAYDAHRARRDALRRTVRELGGAPQAAAAAYELPFPVPDAPAAARLAAELEDRVAAVYADLVRAAGGAHRKEAAAALREAAVRAVRWRGSGVAFPGLVERAAAPTPSGAAGPDANAL
;
A
#
# COMPACT_ATOMS: atom_id res chain seq x y z
N MET A 1 1.77 -29.16 -21.31
CA MET A 1 2.63 -28.22 -22.08
C MET A 1 3.53 -27.48 -21.10
N THR A 2 4.84 -27.66 -21.17
CA THR A 2 5.81 -27.10 -20.20
C THR A 2 6.51 -25.88 -20.83
N ARG A 3 6.38 -24.68 -20.25
CA ARG A 3 7.11 -23.48 -20.73
C ARG A 3 8.63 -23.68 -20.62
N THR A 4 9.37 -23.10 -21.56
CA THR A 4 10.85 -23.07 -21.52
C THR A 4 11.34 -22.06 -20.48
N ARG A 5 12.60 -22.16 -20.06
CA ARG A 5 13.19 -21.24 -19.06
C ARG A 5 13.17 -19.79 -19.54
N THR A 6 13.59 -19.52 -20.78
CA THR A 6 13.56 -18.19 -21.40
C THR A 6 12.17 -17.57 -21.41
N GLN A 7 11.14 -18.38 -21.65
CA GLN A 7 9.76 -17.90 -21.66
C GLN A 7 9.26 -17.55 -20.25
N ARG A 8 9.68 -18.31 -19.23
CA ARG A 8 9.42 -17.97 -17.81
C ARG A 8 10.16 -16.71 -17.36
N ASP A 9 11.39 -16.50 -17.84
CA ASP A 9 12.16 -15.29 -17.53
C ASP A 9 11.48 -14.06 -18.13
N GLY A 10 11.08 -14.12 -19.41
CA GLY A 10 10.33 -13.02 -20.04
C GLY A 10 8.92 -12.79 -19.47
N ASP A 11 8.24 -13.83 -18.97
CA ASP A 11 6.99 -13.67 -18.23
C ASP A 11 7.21 -12.88 -16.93
N ARG A 12 8.29 -13.20 -16.19
CA ARG A 12 8.63 -12.50 -14.93
C ARG A 12 8.99 -11.04 -15.15
N ASP A 13 9.78 -10.72 -16.17
CA ASP A 13 10.17 -9.34 -16.46
C ASP A 13 8.94 -8.49 -16.83
N ARG A 14 7.96 -9.07 -17.55
CA ARG A 14 6.68 -8.40 -17.84
C ARG A 14 5.81 -8.19 -16.60
N ASP A 15 5.75 -9.19 -15.72
CA ASP A 15 5.01 -9.09 -14.46
C ASP A 15 5.63 -8.02 -13.55
N GLU A 16 6.96 -7.97 -13.47
CA GLU A 16 7.70 -6.96 -12.72
C GLU A 16 7.51 -5.56 -13.29
N LEU A 17 7.57 -5.40 -14.63
CA LEU A 17 7.28 -4.12 -15.28
C LEU A 17 5.86 -3.65 -14.99
N THR A 18 4.87 -4.56 -15.06
CA THR A 18 3.46 -4.26 -14.78
C THR A 18 3.28 -3.78 -13.35
N ALA A 19 3.86 -4.50 -12.38
CA ALA A 19 3.80 -4.11 -10.97
C ALA A 19 4.56 -2.80 -10.68
N THR A 20 5.67 -2.55 -11.36
CA THR A 20 6.45 -1.30 -11.22
C THR A 20 5.65 -0.10 -11.74
N GLN A 21 4.92 -0.26 -12.85
CA GLN A 21 4.03 0.79 -13.36
C GLN A 21 2.84 1.04 -12.42
N ALA A 22 2.27 -0.01 -11.84
CA ALA A 22 1.22 0.13 -10.83
C ALA A 22 1.72 0.92 -9.61
N ALA A 23 2.93 0.60 -9.12
CA ALA A 23 3.58 1.35 -8.04
C ALA A 23 3.82 2.82 -8.44
N LEU A 24 4.26 3.08 -9.68
CA LEU A 24 4.48 4.44 -10.18
C LEU A 24 3.17 5.25 -10.22
N ALA A 25 2.08 4.63 -10.66
CA ALA A 25 0.76 5.25 -10.66
C ALA A 25 0.27 5.56 -9.23
N ALA A 26 0.47 4.64 -8.29
CA ALA A 26 0.15 4.86 -6.88
C ALA A 26 0.99 6.01 -6.28
N GLU A 27 2.28 6.09 -6.59
CA GLU A 27 3.16 7.17 -6.15
C GLU A 27 2.74 8.53 -6.75
N HIS A 28 2.25 8.58 -7.98
CA HIS A 28 1.68 9.82 -8.53
C HIS A 28 0.45 10.28 -7.75
N ALA A 29 -0.46 9.37 -7.45
CA ALA A 29 -1.65 9.67 -6.66
C ALA A 29 -1.28 10.10 -5.23
N ALA A 30 -0.27 9.46 -4.62
CA ALA A 30 0.24 9.81 -3.29
C ALA A 30 0.85 11.22 -3.26
N VAL A 31 1.69 11.58 -4.23
CA VAL A 31 2.26 12.94 -4.35
C VAL A 31 1.16 13.99 -4.48
N TYR A 32 0.14 13.75 -5.31
CA TYR A 32 -1.02 14.64 -5.44
C TYR A 32 -1.80 14.74 -4.11
N GLY A 33 -2.13 13.60 -3.51
CA GLY A 33 -2.88 13.52 -2.27
C GLY A 33 -2.17 14.21 -1.10
N TYR A 34 -0.85 14.07 -0.99
CA TYR A 34 -0.07 14.76 0.04
C TYR A 34 -0.03 16.29 -0.13
N GLY A 35 -0.19 16.81 -1.36
CA GLY A 35 -0.45 18.23 -1.58
C GLY A 35 -1.75 18.69 -0.93
N VAL A 36 -2.81 17.88 -1.03
CA VAL A 36 -4.10 18.13 -0.37
C VAL A 36 -3.98 18.03 1.16
N VAL A 37 -3.26 17.01 1.65
CA VAL A 37 -2.99 16.83 3.09
C VAL A 37 -2.25 18.04 3.65
N GLY A 38 -1.16 18.46 3.02
CA GLY A 38 -0.35 19.61 3.46
C GLY A 38 -1.16 20.91 3.57
N GLY A 39 -2.14 21.10 2.68
CA GLY A 39 -3.05 22.24 2.73
C GLY A 39 -4.04 22.25 3.91
N ARG A 40 -4.28 21.10 4.56
CA ARG A 40 -5.36 20.94 5.56
C ARG A 40 -4.93 20.41 6.92
N ILE A 41 -3.78 19.76 7.05
CA ILE A 41 -3.38 18.98 8.25
C ILE A 41 -3.05 19.79 9.52
N GLY A 42 -3.06 21.14 9.44
CA GLY A 42 -2.72 22.01 10.57
C GLY A 42 -1.22 22.13 10.84
N ALA A 43 -0.79 23.22 11.49
CA ALA A 43 0.63 23.59 11.62
C ALA A 43 1.49 22.52 12.32
N GLY A 44 0.96 21.86 13.35
CA GLY A 44 1.72 20.88 14.16
C GLY A 44 2.18 19.63 13.41
N ARG A 45 1.58 19.32 12.26
CA ARG A 45 1.93 18.13 11.44
C ARG A 45 2.39 18.48 10.02
N ARG A 46 2.60 19.77 9.69
CA ARG A 46 3.04 20.19 8.34
C ARG A 46 4.40 19.59 7.97
N THR A 47 5.36 19.57 8.90
CA THR A 47 6.68 18.98 8.66
C THR A 47 6.61 17.49 8.36
N GLU A 48 5.71 16.78 9.04
CA GLU A 48 5.45 15.36 8.79
C GLU A 48 4.84 15.13 7.40
N ALA A 49 3.84 15.94 7.01
CA ALA A 49 3.26 15.88 5.68
C ALA A 49 4.26 16.23 4.57
N GLN A 50 5.11 17.23 4.79
CA GLN A 50 6.15 17.63 3.84
C GLN A 50 7.19 16.50 3.67
N GLY A 51 7.66 15.91 4.76
CA GLY A 51 8.60 14.79 4.70
C GLY A 51 8.04 13.58 3.94
N ALA A 52 6.76 13.27 4.13
CA ALA A 52 6.09 12.20 3.39
C ALA A 52 5.93 12.55 1.90
N TYR A 53 5.55 13.79 1.57
CA TYR A 53 5.48 14.27 0.19
C TYR A 53 6.83 14.13 -0.52
N ASP A 54 7.93 14.54 0.11
CA ASP A 54 9.27 14.44 -0.46
C ASP A 54 9.71 12.98 -0.63
N ALA A 55 9.39 12.11 0.33
CA ALA A 55 9.64 10.67 0.22
C ALA A 55 8.92 10.05 -1.00
N HIS A 56 7.65 10.38 -1.21
CA HIS A 56 6.89 9.89 -2.37
C HIS A 56 7.45 10.43 -3.70
N ARG A 57 7.90 11.68 -3.75
CA ARG A 57 8.58 12.22 -4.95
C ARG A 57 9.86 11.46 -5.27
N ALA A 58 10.68 11.19 -4.25
CA ALA A 58 11.90 10.41 -4.42
C ALA A 58 11.60 8.98 -4.91
N ARG A 59 10.58 8.33 -4.35
CA ARG A 59 10.12 7.00 -4.76
C ARG A 59 9.60 6.97 -6.18
N ARG A 60 8.75 7.92 -6.57
CA ARG A 60 8.29 8.12 -7.95
C ARG A 60 9.47 8.21 -8.93
N ASP A 61 10.44 9.06 -8.61
CA ASP A 61 11.57 9.28 -9.52
C ASP A 61 12.48 8.04 -9.61
N ALA A 62 12.57 7.23 -8.55
CA ALA A 62 13.22 5.92 -8.58
C ALA A 62 12.47 4.93 -9.48
N LEU A 63 11.15 4.77 -9.30
CA LEU A 63 10.34 3.86 -10.12
C LEU A 63 10.37 4.24 -11.61
N ARG A 64 10.43 5.54 -11.95
CA ARG A 64 10.60 5.98 -13.35
C ARG A 64 11.92 5.48 -13.96
N ARG A 65 12.98 5.31 -13.17
CA ARG A 65 14.24 4.71 -13.65
C ARG A 65 14.09 3.20 -13.80
N THR A 66 13.53 2.53 -12.79
CA THR A 66 13.27 1.08 -12.83
C THR A 66 12.39 0.67 -14.02
N VAL A 67 11.34 1.43 -14.35
CA VAL A 67 10.52 1.16 -15.55
C VAL A 67 11.37 1.18 -16.82
N ARG A 68 12.29 2.15 -16.95
CA ARG A 68 13.18 2.26 -18.13
C ARG A 68 14.20 1.11 -18.17
N GLU A 69 14.73 0.73 -17.02
CA GLU A 69 15.65 -0.40 -16.87
C GLU A 69 14.99 -1.72 -17.29
N LEU A 70 13.69 -1.89 -16.99
CA LEU A 70 12.86 -3.01 -17.45
C LEU A 70 12.37 -2.88 -18.91
N GLY A 71 12.86 -1.88 -19.66
CA GLY A 71 12.53 -1.67 -21.08
C GLY A 71 11.19 -1.00 -21.34
N GLY A 72 10.50 -0.50 -20.30
CA GLY A 72 9.24 0.22 -20.41
C GLY A 72 9.37 1.74 -20.53
N ALA A 73 8.27 2.39 -20.92
CA ALA A 73 8.14 3.85 -20.85
C ALA A 73 7.37 4.24 -19.57
N PRO A 74 7.93 5.06 -18.66
CA PRO A 74 7.24 5.46 -17.43
C PRO A 74 5.93 6.19 -17.73
N GLN A 75 4.83 5.72 -17.16
CA GLN A 75 3.54 6.40 -17.29
C GLN A 75 3.63 7.83 -16.74
N ALA A 76 3.01 8.79 -17.41
CA ALA A 76 2.92 10.17 -16.93
C ALA A 76 1.87 10.30 -15.81
N ALA A 77 2.05 11.29 -14.93
CA ALA A 77 1.02 11.62 -13.95
C ALA A 77 -0.22 12.22 -14.64
N ALA A 78 -1.41 11.85 -14.18
CA ALA A 78 -2.63 12.56 -14.53
C ALA A 78 -2.61 14.00 -13.99
N ALA A 79 -3.40 14.88 -14.62
CA ALA A 79 -3.52 16.28 -14.19
C ALA A 79 -4.18 16.43 -12.81
N ALA A 80 -5.07 15.50 -12.46
CA ALA A 80 -5.74 15.43 -11.17
C ALA A 80 -6.11 13.97 -10.84
N TYR A 81 -6.34 13.72 -9.56
CA TYR A 81 -6.80 12.43 -9.04
C TYR A 81 -8.04 12.61 -8.19
N GLU A 82 -8.95 11.65 -8.27
CA GLU A 82 -10.12 11.58 -7.40
C GLU A 82 -9.69 11.20 -5.97
N LEU A 83 -10.23 11.92 -4.99
CA LEU A 83 -10.00 11.60 -3.58
C LEU A 83 -11.04 10.57 -3.12
N PRO A 84 -10.65 9.61 -2.26
CA PRO A 84 -11.57 8.58 -1.78
C PRO A 84 -12.75 9.12 -0.97
N PHE A 85 -12.62 10.34 -0.43
CA PHE A 85 -13.65 11.05 0.30
C PHE A 85 -13.34 12.55 0.36
N PRO A 86 -14.34 13.41 0.69
CA PRO A 86 -14.12 14.82 0.93
C PRO A 86 -13.16 15.07 2.10
N VAL A 87 -12.26 16.04 1.94
CA VAL A 87 -11.28 16.42 2.97
C VAL A 87 -11.52 17.88 3.36
N PRO A 88 -12.47 18.21 4.24
CA PRO A 88 -12.75 19.60 4.60
C PRO A 88 -11.79 20.15 5.67
N ASP A 89 -11.18 19.29 6.49
CA ASP A 89 -10.47 19.67 7.71
C ASP A 89 -9.21 18.81 7.99
N ALA A 90 -8.52 19.14 9.08
CA ALA A 90 -7.30 18.45 9.50
C ALA A 90 -7.52 16.96 9.87
N PRO A 91 -8.57 16.58 10.62
CA PRO A 91 -8.88 15.17 10.85
C PRO A 91 -9.10 14.38 9.56
N ALA A 92 -9.84 14.93 8.59
CA ALA A 92 -10.02 14.29 7.29
C ALA A 92 -8.71 14.18 6.51
N ALA A 93 -7.82 15.17 6.63
CA ALA A 93 -6.49 15.13 6.00
C ALA A 93 -5.62 14.01 6.59
N ALA A 94 -5.67 13.80 7.91
CA ALA A 94 -4.96 12.69 8.56
C ALA A 94 -5.51 11.33 8.10
N ARG A 95 -6.84 11.19 7.97
CA ARG A 95 -7.45 9.98 7.41
C ARG A 95 -7.05 9.76 5.95
N LEU A 96 -7.01 10.83 5.14
CA LEU A 96 -6.57 10.73 3.73
C LEU A 96 -5.11 10.25 3.67
N ALA A 97 -4.23 10.81 4.49
CA ALA A 97 -2.82 10.40 4.52
C ALA A 97 -2.67 8.91 4.88
N ALA A 98 -3.40 8.43 5.89
CA ALA A 98 -3.40 7.01 6.24
C ALA A 98 -3.90 6.12 5.08
N GLU A 99 -4.99 6.51 4.42
CA GLU A 99 -5.57 5.80 3.27
C GLU A 99 -4.64 5.78 2.04
N LEU A 100 -3.88 6.86 1.80
CA LEU A 100 -2.87 6.89 0.73
C LEU A 100 -1.74 5.91 1.02
N GLU A 101 -1.22 5.91 2.25
CA GLU A 101 -0.11 5.06 2.65
C GLU A 101 -0.50 3.57 2.66
N ASP A 102 -1.73 3.22 3.06
CA ASP A 102 -2.23 1.84 2.96
C ASP A 102 -2.33 1.37 1.50
N ARG A 103 -2.85 2.21 0.61
CA ARG A 103 -2.95 1.88 -0.83
C ARG A 103 -1.57 1.75 -1.47
N VAL A 104 -0.62 2.62 -1.12
CA VAL A 104 0.77 2.52 -1.57
C VAL A 104 1.41 1.23 -1.04
N ALA A 105 1.22 0.90 0.23
CA ALA A 105 1.68 -0.35 0.82
C ALA A 105 1.13 -1.57 0.05
N ALA A 106 -0.18 -1.63 -0.21
CA ALA A 106 -0.79 -2.73 -0.95
C ALA A 106 -0.13 -2.94 -2.33
N VAL A 107 0.08 -1.87 -3.10
CA VAL A 107 0.71 -1.96 -4.43
C VAL A 107 2.19 -2.37 -4.35
N TYR A 108 2.92 -1.92 -3.33
CA TYR A 108 4.29 -2.39 -3.13
C TYR A 108 4.36 -3.87 -2.72
N ALA A 109 3.34 -4.41 -2.05
CA ALA A 109 3.27 -5.85 -1.78
C ALA A 109 3.14 -6.66 -3.08
N ASP A 110 2.38 -6.17 -4.06
CA ASP A 110 2.31 -6.77 -5.40
C ASP A 110 3.65 -6.69 -6.12
N LEU A 111 4.36 -5.56 -6.01
CA LEU A 111 5.71 -5.43 -6.58
C LEU A 111 6.73 -6.37 -5.90
N VAL A 112 6.66 -6.56 -4.57
CA VAL A 112 7.50 -7.55 -3.86
C VAL A 112 7.26 -8.96 -4.41
N ARG A 113 6.00 -9.30 -4.71
CA ARG A 113 5.62 -10.60 -5.28
C ARG A 113 6.18 -10.78 -6.69
N ALA A 114 6.10 -9.75 -7.53
CA ALA A 114 6.53 -9.80 -8.93
C ALA A 114 8.05 -9.72 -9.10
N ALA A 115 8.73 -8.89 -8.31
CA ALA A 115 10.13 -8.55 -8.51
C ALA A 115 11.12 -9.59 -7.97
N GLY A 116 12.35 -9.56 -8.47
CA GLY A 116 13.50 -10.33 -7.96
C GLY A 116 14.60 -9.45 -7.33
N GLY A 117 15.63 -10.10 -6.76
CA GLY A 117 16.91 -9.47 -6.43
C GLY A 117 16.83 -8.15 -5.65
N ALA A 118 17.46 -7.10 -6.20
CA ALA A 118 17.51 -5.77 -5.59
C ALA A 118 16.13 -5.07 -5.60
N HIS A 119 15.40 -5.16 -6.71
CA HIS A 119 14.08 -4.53 -6.84
C HIS A 119 13.08 -5.06 -5.81
N ARG A 120 13.10 -6.36 -5.50
CA ARG A 120 12.29 -6.93 -4.41
C ARG A 120 12.63 -6.32 -3.05
N LYS A 121 13.93 -6.13 -2.75
CA LYS A 121 14.38 -5.55 -1.48
C LYS A 121 13.95 -4.09 -1.36
N GLU A 122 14.06 -3.33 -2.44
CA GLU A 122 13.63 -1.93 -2.50
C GLU A 122 12.12 -1.79 -2.35
N ALA A 123 11.34 -2.65 -3.04
CA ALA A 123 9.89 -2.70 -2.90
C ALA A 123 9.46 -3.07 -1.46
N ALA A 124 10.15 -4.03 -0.83
CA ALA A 124 9.87 -4.41 0.56
C ALA A 124 10.20 -3.28 1.55
N ALA A 125 11.24 -2.49 1.27
CA ALA A 125 11.56 -1.31 2.08
C ALA A 125 10.49 -0.22 1.95
N ALA A 126 10.05 0.07 0.72
CA ALA A 126 8.98 1.04 0.46
C ALA A 126 7.64 0.60 1.08
N LEU A 127 7.28 -0.69 0.93
CA LEU A 127 6.13 -1.30 1.61
C LEU A 127 6.14 -1.03 3.12
N ARG A 128 7.26 -1.35 3.79
CA ARG A 128 7.40 -1.16 5.24
C ARG A 128 7.26 0.31 5.62
N GLU A 129 7.92 1.20 4.89
CA GLU A 129 7.90 2.64 5.15
C GLU A 129 6.49 3.24 5.00
N ALA A 130 5.74 2.81 3.98
CA ALA A 130 4.36 3.22 3.78
C ALA A 130 3.47 2.70 4.92
N ALA A 131 3.56 1.42 5.24
CA ALA A 131 2.78 0.82 6.34
C ALA A 131 3.04 1.52 7.70
N VAL A 132 4.30 1.83 8.02
CA VAL A 132 4.66 2.57 9.24
C VAL A 132 4.07 3.99 9.22
N ARG A 133 4.12 4.69 8.09
CA ARG A 133 3.50 6.02 7.96
C ARG A 133 1.98 5.96 8.10
N ALA A 134 1.31 4.94 7.55
CA ALA A 134 -0.12 4.77 7.69
C ALA A 134 -0.54 4.67 9.17
N VAL A 135 0.16 3.84 9.96
CA VAL A 135 -0.06 3.74 11.41
C VAL A 135 0.20 5.06 12.13
N ARG A 136 1.28 5.76 11.75
CA ARG A 136 1.62 7.07 12.33
C ARG A 136 0.56 8.14 12.03
N TRP A 137 -0.05 8.12 10.85
CA TRP A 137 -1.14 9.03 10.50
C TRP A 137 -2.41 8.79 11.31
N ARG A 138 -2.73 7.52 11.58
CA ARG A 138 -3.84 7.11 12.46
C ARG A 138 -3.66 7.56 13.91
N GLY A 139 -2.42 7.77 14.37
CA GLY A 139 -2.11 8.25 15.73
C GLY A 139 -2.21 7.18 16.82
N SER A 140 -2.76 6.00 16.52
CA SER A 140 -2.69 4.81 17.35
C SER A 140 -2.71 3.56 16.46
N GLY A 141 -1.98 2.52 16.87
CA GLY A 141 -2.13 1.18 16.33
C GLY A 141 -3.26 0.44 17.04
N VAL A 142 -3.84 -0.58 16.41
CA VAL A 142 -4.65 -1.55 17.16
C VAL A 142 -3.71 -2.37 18.04
N ALA A 143 -3.95 -2.40 19.35
CA ALA A 143 -3.09 -3.11 20.30
C ALA A 143 -2.98 -4.61 19.99
N PHE A 144 -3.97 -5.17 19.30
CA PHE A 144 -4.00 -6.56 18.86
C PHE A 144 -4.74 -6.72 17.51
N PRO A 145 -4.03 -6.60 16.37
CA PRO A 145 -4.61 -6.93 15.07
C PRO A 145 -5.04 -8.41 15.04
N GLY A 146 -6.26 -8.72 14.59
CA GLY A 146 -6.78 -10.10 14.49
C GLY A 146 -7.61 -10.59 15.69
N LEU A 147 -7.65 -9.86 16.81
CA LEU A 147 -8.38 -10.26 18.01
C LEU A 147 -9.87 -9.86 17.94
N VAL A 148 -10.17 -8.70 17.36
CA VAL A 148 -11.55 -8.24 17.14
C VAL A 148 -12.26 -9.11 16.08
N GLU A 149 -11.53 -9.57 15.06
CA GLU A 149 -12.03 -10.49 14.04
C GLU A 149 -12.33 -11.88 14.63
N ARG A 150 -11.52 -12.35 15.59
CA ARG A 150 -11.75 -13.64 16.28
C ARG A 150 -12.93 -13.55 17.27
N ALA A 151 -13.14 -12.39 17.89
CA ALA A 151 -14.29 -12.16 18.77
C ALA A 151 -15.62 -12.07 18.01
N ALA A 152 -15.60 -11.70 16.73
CA ALA A 152 -16.78 -11.60 15.87
C ALA A 152 -17.19 -12.93 15.20
N ALA A 153 -16.37 -13.98 15.31
CA ALA A 153 -16.75 -15.30 14.79
C ALA A 153 -17.87 -15.90 15.65
N PRO A 154 -19.01 -16.32 15.06
CA PRO A 154 -20.06 -16.98 15.82
C PRO A 154 -19.49 -18.24 16.46
N THR A 155 -19.72 -18.39 17.77
CA THR A 155 -19.39 -19.62 18.50
C THR A 155 -20.13 -20.77 17.80
N PRO A 156 -19.47 -21.87 17.40
CA PRO A 156 -20.19 -23.03 16.93
C PRO A 156 -21.07 -23.49 18.10
N SER A 157 -22.37 -23.34 17.94
CA SER A 157 -23.35 -23.82 18.91
C SER A 157 -23.25 -25.34 18.88
N GLY A 158 -22.52 -25.91 19.85
CA GLY A 158 -22.46 -27.33 20.07
C GLY A 158 -23.89 -27.81 20.36
N ALA A 159 -24.49 -28.50 19.39
CA ALA A 159 -25.78 -29.12 19.55
C ALA A 159 -25.74 -30.09 20.74
N ALA A 160 -26.60 -29.82 21.73
CA ALA A 160 -26.93 -30.79 22.76
C ALA A 160 -27.55 -32.03 22.09
N GLY A 161 -27.05 -33.21 22.47
CA GLY A 161 -27.59 -34.52 22.11
C GLY A 161 -27.26 -35.52 23.22
N PRO A 162 -28.11 -36.55 23.40
CA PRO A 162 -29.01 -36.60 24.55
C PRO A 162 -28.55 -37.54 25.67
N ASP A 163 -29.20 -37.41 26.83
CA ASP A 163 -29.16 -38.37 27.93
C ASP A 163 -29.37 -39.80 27.44
N ALA A 164 -28.43 -40.68 27.79
CA ALA A 164 -28.61 -42.12 27.75
C ALA A 164 -28.22 -42.71 29.12
N ASN A 165 -29.25 -43.27 29.75
CA ASN A 165 -29.32 -43.94 31.04
C ASN A 165 -28.36 -45.15 31.18
N ALA A 166 -28.19 -45.61 32.43
CA ALA A 166 -27.78 -46.95 32.91
C ALA A 166 -26.37 -47.10 33.53
N LEU A 167 -26.27 -46.96 34.87
CA LEU A 167 -26.25 -48.04 35.89
C LEU A 167 -25.87 -47.46 37.27
#